data_AF-A0A6P8I9D1-F1
#
_entry.id   AF-A0A6P8I9D1-F1
#
_cell.length_a   1.000
_cell.length_b   1.000
_cell.length_c   1.000
_cell.angle_alpha   90.00
_cell.angle_beta   90.00
_cell.angle_gamma   90.00
#
_symmetry.space_group_name_H-M   'P 1'
#
loop_
_entity.id
_entity.type
_entity.pdbx_description
1 polymer ?
#
loop_
_entity_poly.entity_id
_entity_poly.type
_entity_poly.pdbx_seq_one_letter_code
_entity_poly.pdbx_strand_id
1 'polypeptide(L)'
;MAKTGFIFLLLLVASFFELATATNTCTWGFYMCASNSVCISSRNRCDGYAQCTNGEDESNCPTSCSGYYSGYFRCSNNDCISRSSLCDGNNNCADGSDESTALCGGT
;
A
#
# COMPACT_ATOMS: atom_id res chain seq x y z
N MET A 1 36.38 48.14 0.34
CA MET A 1 35.18 47.60 -0.33
C MET A 1 35.47 46.17 -0.75
N ALA A 2 35.27 45.21 0.16
CA ALA A 2 35.50 43.79 -0.10
C ALA A 2 34.28 43.02 0.39
N LYS A 3 33.14 43.23 -0.25
CA LYS A 3 31.90 42.50 0.03
C LYS A 3 31.34 41.75 -1.17
N THR A 4 31.90 41.95 -2.36
CA THR A 4 31.36 41.39 -3.61
C THR A 4 31.86 39.97 -3.92
N GLY A 5 32.96 39.51 -3.30
CA GLY A 5 33.52 38.17 -3.54
C GLY A 5 33.06 37.07 -2.57
N PHE A 6 32.74 37.43 -1.32
CA PHE A 6 32.32 36.45 -0.30
C PHE A 6 30.87 35.99 -0.48
N ILE A 7 30.02 36.86 -1.02
CA ILE A 7 28.60 36.56 -1.29
C ILE A 7 28.48 35.60 -2.48
N PHE A 8 29.34 35.71 -3.50
CA PHE A 8 29.35 34.80 -4.66
C PHE A 8 29.83 33.38 -4.30
N LEU A 9 30.79 33.25 -3.37
CA LEU A 9 31.24 31.95 -2.87
C LEU A 9 30.18 31.27 -2.00
N LEU A 10 29.40 32.05 -1.23
CA LEU A 10 28.26 31.56 -0.45
C LEU A 10 27.06 31.12 -1.32
N LEU A 11 26.83 31.75 -2.47
CA LEU A 11 25.77 31.36 -3.40
C LEU A 11 26.07 30.04 -4.15
N LEU A 12 27.35 29.73 -4.41
CA LEU A 12 27.73 28.44 -5.00
C LEU A 12 27.63 27.28 -4.00
N VAL A 13 27.87 27.49 -2.70
CA VAL A 13 27.66 26.46 -1.66
C VAL A 13 26.21 26.35 -1.21
N ALA A 14 25.41 27.43 -1.29
CA ALA A 14 23.95 27.36 -1.10
C ALA A 14 23.26 26.54 -2.22
N SER A 15 23.85 26.53 -3.43
CA SER A 15 23.38 25.67 -4.53
C SER A 15 23.75 24.19 -4.36
N PHE A 16 24.63 23.85 -3.41
CA PHE A 16 25.05 22.47 -3.10
C PHE A 16 24.50 21.94 -1.77
N PHE A 17 23.87 22.78 -0.94
CA PHE A 17 23.34 22.38 0.38
C PHE A 17 21.82 22.48 0.53
N GLU A 18 21.08 22.84 -0.53
CA GLU A 18 19.61 22.90 -0.50
C GLU A 18 18.94 21.77 -1.31
N LEU A 19 19.59 20.62 -1.47
CA LEU A 19 18.97 19.43 -2.07
C LEU A 19 18.99 18.20 -1.18
N ALA A 20 18.87 18.39 0.13
CA ALA A 20 18.28 17.37 0.99
C ALA A 20 16.76 17.58 0.99
N THR A 21 16.12 17.40 -0.17
CA THR A 21 14.69 17.08 -0.17
C THR A 21 14.58 15.73 0.53
N ALA A 22 14.30 15.74 1.84
CA ALA A 22 13.90 14.54 2.54
C ALA A 22 12.66 14.03 1.80
N THR A 23 12.85 13.05 0.94
CA THR A 23 11.74 12.37 0.30
C THR A 23 10.99 11.74 1.47
N ASN A 24 9.81 12.28 1.82
CA ASN A 24 8.86 11.64 2.70
C ASN A 24 8.37 10.40 1.97
N THR A 25 9.23 9.39 1.93
CA THR A 25 9.02 8.13 1.25
C THR A 25 9.38 7.09 2.29
N CYS A 26 8.39 6.28 2.63
CA CYS A 26 8.63 5.17 3.52
C CYS A 26 9.70 4.23 2.93
N THR A 27 10.41 3.53 3.82
CA THR A 27 11.34 2.48 3.39
C THR A 27 10.58 1.42 2.60
N TRP A 28 11.28 0.72 1.71
CA TRP A 28 10.70 -0.38 0.93
C TRP A 28 9.95 -1.37 1.83
N GLY A 29 8.72 -1.74 1.44
CA GLY A 29 7.84 -2.61 2.25
C GLY A 29 6.92 -1.87 3.25
N PHE A 30 6.94 -0.54 3.25
CA PHE A 30 6.01 0.29 4.00
C PHE A 30 5.16 1.16 3.06
N TYR A 31 3.90 1.36 3.42
CA TYR A 31 2.96 2.25 2.75
C TYR A 31 2.87 3.57 3.53
N MET A 32 2.90 4.69 2.81
CA MET A 32 2.74 6.01 3.39
C MET A 32 1.28 6.42 3.37
N CYS A 33 0.70 6.69 4.54
CA CYS A 33 -0.61 7.33 4.66
C CYS A 33 -0.61 8.70 3.97
N ALA A 34 -1.66 9.01 3.23
CA ALA A 34 -1.74 10.27 2.48
C ALA A 34 -1.90 11.49 3.42
N SER A 35 -2.60 11.31 4.54
CA SER A 35 -2.94 12.38 5.48
C SER A 35 -1.75 12.94 6.28
N ASN A 36 -0.79 12.11 6.71
CA ASN A 36 0.15 12.51 7.76
C ASN A 36 1.56 11.95 7.64
N SER A 37 1.94 11.40 6.47
CA SER A 37 3.26 10.77 6.26
C SER A 37 3.58 9.63 7.24
N VAL A 38 2.56 9.04 7.89
CA VAL A 38 2.74 7.84 8.70
C VAL A 38 3.05 6.67 7.80
N CYS A 39 4.12 5.94 8.13
CA CYS A 39 4.49 4.72 7.43
C CYS A 39 3.90 3.52 8.16
N ILE A 40 2.91 2.89 7.54
CA ILE A 40 2.39 1.60 7.97
C ILE A 40 3.07 0.48 7.18
N SER A 41 3.07 -0.72 7.72
CA SER A 41 3.54 -1.89 6.96
C SER A 41 2.68 -2.03 5.71
N SER A 42 3.28 -2.30 4.53
CA SER A 42 2.49 -2.53 3.31
C SER A 42 1.49 -3.68 3.45
N ARG A 43 1.75 -4.60 4.39
CA ARG A 43 0.85 -5.66 4.80
C ARG A 43 -0.46 -5.17 5.38
N ASN A 44 -0.43 -4.00 5.98
CA ASN A 44 -1.55 -3.50 6.71
C ASN A 44 -2.39 -2.50 5.88
N ARG A 45 -2.06 -2.33 4.61
CA ARG A 45 -2.91 -1.60 3.68
C ARG A 45 -4.01 -2.53 3.21
N CYS A 46 -5.26 -2.15 3.41
CA CYS A 46 -6.45 -2.94 3.06
C CYS A 46 -6.54 -4.25 3.86
N ASP A 47 -6.18 -4.21 5.14
CA ASP A 47 -6.21 -5.39 6.03
C ASP A 47 -7.48 -5.47 6.91
N GLY A 48 -8.41 -4.53 6.74
CA GLY A 48 -9.65 -4.41 7.50
C GLY A 48 -9.53 -3.59 8.78
N TYR A 49 -8.33 -3.11 9.13
CA TYR A 49 -8.09 -2.32 10.34
C TYR A 49 -7.52 -0.95 9.99
N ALA A 50 -8.24 0.12 10.32
CA ALA A 50 -7.75 1.47 10.12
C ALA A 50 -6.52 1.75 11.02
N GLN A 51 -5.38 2.01 10.40
CA GLN A 51 -4.16 2.47 11.08
C GLN A 51 -3.71 3.84 10.58
N CYS A 52 -4.08 4.21 9.35
CA CYS A 52 -3.97 5.60 8.90
C CYS A 52 -5.08 6.45 9.51
N THR A 53 -4.84 7.77 9.55
CA THR A 53 -5.87 8.74 9.92
C THR A 53 -7.10 8.55 9.04
N ASN A 54 -8.28 8.48 9.66
CA ASN A 54 -9.57 8.25 8.99
C ASN A 54 -9.67 6.93 8.19
N GLY A 55 -8.76 5.96 8.38
CA GLY A 55 -8.80 4.68 7.67
C GLY A 55 -8.48 4.79 6.16
N GLU A 56 -7.63 5.74 5.78
CA GLU A 56 -7.19 5.89 4.39
C GLU A 56 -6.49 4.66 3.81
N ASP A 57 -5.79 3.91 4.65
CA ASP A 57 -5.21 2.60 4.34
C ASP A 57 -6.25 1.57 3.93
N GLU A 58 -7.48 1.73 4.42
CA GLU A 58 -8.66 0.92 4.12
C GLU A 58 -9.55 1.55 3.04
N SER A 59 -9.12 2.68 2.47
CA SER A 59 -9.86 3.43 1.46
C SER A 59 -9.27 3.21 0.06
N ASN A 60 -10.14 3.16 -0.96
CA ASN A 60 -9.74 2.93 -2.36
C ASN A 60 -8.84 1.68 -2.51
N CYS A 61 -9.14 0.67 -1.72
CA CYS A 61 -8.54 -0.64 -1.85
C CYS A 61 -8.86 -1.20 -3.23
N PRO A 62 -7.86 -1.66 -3.98
CA PRO A 62 -8.13 -2.26 -5.27
C PRO A 62 -9.13 -3.41 -5.08
N THR A 63 -10.28 -3.33 -5.74
CA THR A 63 -11.26 -4.42 -5.84
C THR A 63 -10.65 -5.65 -6.54
N SER A 64 -9.48 -5.46 -7.14
CA SER A 64 -8.58 -6.53 -7.57
C SER A 64 -7.69 -6.88 -6.40
N CYS A 65 -8.07 -7.89 -5.59
CA CYS A 65 -7.29 -8.40 -4.45
C CYS A 65 -5.79 -8.23 -4.68
N SER A 66 -5.23 -7.14 -4.15
CA SER A 66 -4.05 -6.54 -4.76
C SER A 66 -2.83 -7.32 -4.29
N GLY A 67 -2.43 -8.29 -5.10
CA GLY A 67 -1.09 -8.61 -5.62
C GLY A 67 0.12 -8.69 -4.68
N TYR A 68 0.12 -8.05 -3.52
CA TYR A 68 1.17 -8.08 -2.52
C TYR A 68 1.01 -9.21 -1.50
N TYR A 69 -0.11 -9.92 -1.57
CA TYR A 69 -0.36 -11.14 -0.83
C TYR A 69 -0.73 -12.26 -1.80
N SER A 70 0.22 -13.15 -2.03
CA SER A 70 0.02 -14.45 -2.67
C SER A 70 -1.00 -15.35 -1.94
N GLY A 71 -1.61 -14.86 -0.86
CA GLY A 71 -2.54 -15.58 0.02
C GLY A 71 -4.01 -15.20 -0.12
N TYR A 72 -4.42 -14.37 -1.10
CA TYR A 72 -5.85 -14.05 -1.30
C TYR A 72 -6.39 -14.52 -2.66
N PHE A 73 -7.68 -14.81 -2.70
CA PHE A 73 -8.48 -15.15 -3.87
C PHE A 73 -9.57 -14.10 -4.07
N ARG A 74 -9.88 -13.79 -5.33
CA ARG A 74 -10.91 -12.85 -5.72
C ARG A 74 -12.17 -13.57 -6.14
N CYS A 75 -13.24 -13.35 -5.40
CA CYS A 75 -14.59 -13.80 -5.69
C CYS A 75 -15.12 -13.17 -6.99
N SER A 76 -16.17 -13.76 -7.59
CA SER A 76 -16.75 -13.24 -8.83
C SER A 76 -17.49 -11.91 -8.62
N ASN A 77 -18.02 -11.67 -7.42
CA ASN A 77 -18.58 -10.40 -6.98
C ASN A 77 -17.51 -9.33 -6.63
N ASN A 78 -16.22 -9.65 -6.80
CA ASN A 78 -15.05 -8.83 -6.43
C ASN A 78 -14.76 -8.71 -4.93
N ASP A 79 -15.37 -9.55 -4.09
CA ASP A 79 -14.89 -9.74 -2.72
C ASP A 79 -13.53 -10.46 -2.72
N CYS A 80 -12.82 -10.34 -1.60
CA CYS A 80 -11.53 -10.98 -1.40
C CYS A 80 -11.58 -11.88 -0.16
N ILE A 81 -11.20 -13.13 -0.34
CA ILE A 81 -11.06 -14.10 0.74
C ILE A 81 -9.64 -14.64 0.80
N SER A 82 -9.25 -15.25 1.91
CA SER A 82 -7.99 -15.99 1.99
C SER A 82 -8.00 -17.15 1.00
N ARG A 83 -6.86 -17.46 0.36
CA ARG A 83 -6.69 -18.69 -0.44
C ARG A 83 -6.84 -19.96 0.39
N SER A 84 -6.60 -19.88 1.71
CA SER A 84 -6.88 -21.00 2.61
C SER A 84 -8.38 -21.30 2.72
N SER A 85 -9.22 -20.35 2.33
CA SER A 85 -10.67 -20.48 2.28
C SER A 85 -11.20 -20.87 0.91
N LEU A 86 -10.32 -21.25 -0.01
CA LEU A 86 -10.73 -21.77 -1.30
C LEU A 86 -11.04 -23.25 -1.18
N CYS A 87 -12.23 -23.68 -1.59
CA CYS A 87 -12.64 -25.08 -1.55
C CYS A 87 -12.53 -25.69 -0.14
N ASP A 88 -12.80 -24.90 0.90
CA ASP A 88 -12.72 -25.31 2.30
C ASP A 88 -14.05 -25.87 2.83
N GLY A 89 -15.08 -25.88 1.99
CA GLY A 89 -16.43 -26.35 2.29
C GLY A 89 -17.33 -25.30 2.92
N ASN A 90 -16.83 -24.08 3.15
CA ASN A 90 -17.61 -22.95 3.67
C ASN A 90 -17.76 -21.88 2.59
N ASN A 91 -18.92 -21.23 2.60
CA ASN A 91 -19.19 -20.14 1.70
C ASN A 91 -18.60 -18.83 2.26
N ASN A 92 -17.40 -18.46 1.82
CA ASN A 92 -16.68 -17.28 2.30
C ASN A 92 -16.82 -16.10 1.36
N CYS A 93 -17.10 -16.33 0.07
CA CYS A 93 -17.53 -15.27 -0.83
C CYS A 93 -19.04 -15.01 -0.69
N ALA A 94 -19.53 -13.77 -0.69
CA ALA A 94 -20.99 -13.56 -0.59
C ALA A 94 -21.79 -14.19 -1.76
N ASP A 95 -21.13 -14.49 -2.88
CA ASP A 95 -21.68 -15.17 -4.05
C ASP A 95 -21.39 -16.69 -4.13
N GLY A 96 -20.65 -17.27 -3.17
CA GLY A 96 -20.26 -18.69 -3.18
C GLY A 96 -19.32 -19.09 -4.30
N SER A 97 -18.64 -18.13 -4.93
CA SER A 97 -17.74 -18.41 -6.05
C SER A 97 -16.47 -19.17 -5.65
N ASP A 98 -16.07 -19.09 -4.38
CA ASP A 98 -14.97 -19.83 -3.76
C ASP A 98 -15.20 -21.33 -3.64
N GLU A 99 -16.46 -21.76 -3.54
CA GLU A 99 -16.87 -23.18 -3.45
C GLU A 99 -17.47 -23.68 -4.77
N SER A 100 -17.29 -22.94 -5.87
CA SER A 100 -17.86 -23.31 -7.15
C SER A 100 -17.21 -24.58 -7.73
N THR A 101 -18.02 -25.44 -8.33
CA THR A 101 -17.53 -26.68 -8.97
C THR A 101 -16.54 -26.43 -10.11
N ALA A 102 -16.66 -25.29 -10.80
CA ALA A 102 -15.69 -24.87 -11.82
C ALA A 102 -14.29 -24.58 -11.23
N LEU A 103 -14.23 -24.19 -9.96
CA LEU A 103 -12.98 -23.87 -9.25
C LEU A 103 -12.44 -25.06 -8.45
N CYS A 104 -13.33 -25.81 -7.79
CA CYS A 104 -12.98 -26.90 -6.86
C CYS A 104 -13.13 -28.32 -7.46
N GLY A 105 -13.63 -28.45 -8.69
CA GLY A 105 -13.96 -29.74 -9.33
C GLY A 105 -12.78 -30.54 -9.89
N GLY A 106 -11.55 -30.18 -9.56
CA GLY A 106 -10.35 -30.93 -9.94
C GLY A 106 -10.08 -32.09 -8.97
N THR A 107 -10.75 -33.22 -9.18
CA THR A 107 -10.47 -34.52 -8.55
C THR A 107 -9.20 -35.15 -9.08
#